data_AF-A0A660S363-F1
#
_entry.id   AF-A0A660S363-F1
#
_cell.length_a   1.000
_cell.length_b   1.000
_cell.length_c   1.000
_cell.angle_alpha   90.00
_cell.angle_beta   90.00
_cell.angle_gamma   90.00
#
_symmetry.space_group_name_H-M   'P 1'
#
loop_
_entity.id
_entity.type
_entity.pdbx_description
1 polymer ?
#
loop_
_entity_poly.entity_id
_entity_poly.type
_entity_poly.pdbx_seq_one_letter_code
_entity_poly.pdbx_strand_id
1 'polypeptide(L)' 'FFSNPLILIGVFAYLIGSVIWLTALSRVELSFAYPFVSLTYVFVFIGSWFFFGETINLFRCLGLALIVCGVFFISLS' A
#
# COMPACT_ATOMS: atom_id res chain seq x y z
N PHE A 1 -27.96 4.00 -2.69
CA PHE A 1 -26.56 4.39 -2.93
C PHE A 1 -26.01 5.22 -1.77
N PHE A 2 -26.51 6.45 -1.54
CA PHE A 2 -26.07 7.30 -0.42
C PHE A 2 -26.56 6.89 0.97
N SER A 3 -27.59 6.04 1.06
CA SER A 3 -28.15 5.56 2.34
C SER A 3 -27.42 4.34 2.92
N ASN A 4 -26.42 3.78 2.23
CA ASN A 4 -25.65 2.66 2.77
C ASN A 4 -24.50 3.23 3.61
N PRO A 5 -24.52 3.07 4.96
CA PRO A 5 -23.52 3.66 5.83
C PRO A 5 -22.10 3.16 5.54
N LEU A 6 -21.93 1.92 5.06
CA LEU A 6 -20.62 1.37 4.68
C LEU A 6 -20.03 2.09 3.46
N ILE A 7 -20.87 2.41 2.47
CA ILE A 7 -20.42 3.16 1.29
C ILE A 7 -20.02 4.58 1.70
N LEU A 8 -20.81 5.22 2.57
CA LEU A 8 -20.50 6.55 3.05
C LEU A 8 -19.18 6.59 3.82
N ILE A 9 -18.94 5.62 4.71
CA ILE A 9 -17.66 5.45 5.42
C ILE A 9 -16.50 5.27 4.43
N GLY A 10 -16.67 4.41 3.41
CA GLY A 10 -15.65 4.20 2.39
C GLY A 10 -15.33 5.47 1.60
N VAL A 11 -16.34 6.25 1.24
CA VAL A 11 -16.17 7.55 0.55
C VAL A 11 -15.42 8.55 1.43
N PHE A 12 -15.79 8.68 2.71
CA PHE A 12 -15.07 9.55 3.63
C PHE A 12 -13.62 9.10 3.86
N ALA A 13 -13.38 7.81 4.02
CA ALA A 13 -12.04 7.25 4.15
C ALA A 13 -11.19 7.53 2.90
N TYR A 14 -11.76 7.42 1.71
CA TYR A 14 -11.08 7.72 0.45
C TYR A 14 -10.73 9.21 0.30
N LEU A 15 -11.66 10.10 0.68
CA LEU A 15 -11.41 11.55 0.71
C LEU A 15 -10.26 11.89 1.65
N ILE A 16 -10.30 11.38 2.89
CA ILE A 16 -9.25 11.60 3.89
C ILE A 16 -7.91 11.04 3.40
N GLY A 17 -7.91 9.81 2.88
CA GLY A 17 -6.71 9.17 2.33
C GLY A 17 -6.09 9.98 1.19
N SER A 18 -6.92 10.53 0.29
CA SER A 18 -6.45 11.37 -0.81
C SER A 18 -5.82 12.67 -0.32
N VAL A 19 -6.41 13.34 0.68
CA VAL A 19 -5.83 14.56 1.28
C VAL A 19 -4.50 14.27 1.95
N ILE A 20 -4.40 13.18 2.71
CA ILE A 20 -3.16 12.75 3.36
C ILE A 20 -2.08 12.47 2.31
N TRP A 21 -2.43 11.74 1.25
CA TRP A 21 -1.51 11.40 0.16
C TRP A 21 -0.97 12.63 -0.56
N LEU A 22 -1.86 13.56 -0.94
CA LEU A 22 -1.45 14.83 -1.58
C LEU A 22 -0.59 15.67 -0.65
N THR A 23 -0.88 15.69 0.65
CA THR A 23 -0.06 16.39 1.64
C THR A 23 1.32 15.76 1.74
N ALA A 24 1.43 14.43 1.76
CA ALA A 24 2.71 13.73 1.78
C ALA A 24 3.55 14.05 0.53
N LEU A 25 2.93 14.03 -0.65
CA LEU A 25 3.58 14.42 -1.92
C LEU A 25 4.03 15.89 -1.96
N SER A 26 3.39 16.78 -1.19
CA SER A 26 3.84 18.18 -1.08
C SER A 26 5.09 18.36 -0.21
N ARG A 27 5.45 17.36 0.59
CA ARG A 27 6.53 17.41 1.59
C ARG A 27 7.69 16.45 1.29
N VAL A 28 7.47 15.46 0.44
CA VAL A 28 8.38 14.37 0.14
C VAL A 28 8.47 14.22 -1.38
N GLU A 29 9.68 13.97 -1.88
CA GLU A 29 9.87 13.74 -3.31
C GLU A 29 9.11 12.49 -3.76
N LEU A 30 8.50 12.57 -4.95
CA LEU A 30 7.76 11.45 -5.56
C LEU A 30 8.60 10.17 -5.57
N SER A 31 9.88 10.28 -5.94
CA SER A 31 10.82 9.15 -5.99
C SER A 31 10.97 8.42 -4.65
N PHE A 32 10.85 9.12 -3.52
CA PHE A 32 10.90 8.52 -2.19
C PHE A 32 9.53 8.00 -1.74
N ALA A 33 8.42 8.63 -2.17
CA ALA A 33 7.06 8.22 -1.81
C ALA A 33 6.60 6.90 -2.49
N TYR A 34 6.94 6.68 -3.77
CA TYR A 34 6.59 5.47 -4.51
C TYR A 34 7.10 4.15 -3.89
N PRO A 35 8.33 4.09 -3.33
CA PRO A 35 8.79 2.96 -2.52
C PRO A 35 7.85 2.58 -1.37
N PHE A 36 7.37 3.57 -0.60
CA PHE A 36 6.45 3.31 0.51
C PHE A 36 5.10 2.81 0.03
N VAL A 37 4.61 3.29 -1.12
CA VAL A 37 3.42 2.72 -1.77
C VAL A 37 3.68 1.26 -2.13
N SER A 38 4.85 0.94 -2.67
CA SER A 38 5.21 -0.43 -3.01
C SER A 38 5.27 -1.33 -1.76
N LEU A 39 5.70 -0.80 -0.62
CA LEU A 39 5.71 -1.50 0.66
C LEU A 39 4.30 -1.87 1.14
N THR A 40 3.25 -1.12 0.76
CA THR A 40 1.86 -1.51 1.07
C THR A 40 1.49 -2.87 0.49
N TYR A 41 2.04 -3.26 -0.67
CA TYR A 41 1.84 -4.61 -1.22
C TYR A 41 2.39 -5.69 -0.29
N VAL A 42 3.46 -5.40 0.46
CA VAL A 42 4.02 -6.34 1.45
C VAL A 42 3.05 -6.52 2.61
N PHE A 43 2.51 -5.43 3.14
CA PHE A 43 1.51 -5.49 4.20
C PHE A 43 0.22 -6.18 3.74
N VAL A 44 -0.24 -5.90 2.52
CA VAL A 44 -1.40 -6.58 1.94
C VAL A 44 -1.13 -8.07 1.78
N PHE A 45 0.06 -8.46 1.30
CA PHE A 45 0.42 -9.88 1.17
C PHE A 45 0.43 -10.60 2.53
N ILE A 46 1.06 -10.01 3.55
CA ILE A 46 1.09 -10.56 4.91
C ILE A 46 -0.33 -10.63 5.49
N GLY A 47 -1.12 -9.57 5.31
CA GLY A 47 -2.51 -9.50 5.75
C GLY A 47 -3.39 -10.55 5.07
N SER A 48 -3.29 -10.72 3.75
CA SER A 48 -4.04 -11.74 3.01
C SER A 48 -3.69 -13.15 3.45
N TRP A 49 -2.40 -13.44 3.68
CA TRP A 49 -2.00 -14.73 4.22
C TRP A 49 -2.53 -14.96 5.65
N PHE A 50 -2.46 -13.94 6.52
CA PHE A 50 -2.86 -14.06 7.92
C PHE A 50 -4.38 -14.10 8.12
N PHE A 51 -5.14 -13.22 7.46
CA PHE A 51 -6.60 -13.09 7.63
C PHE A 51 -7.41 -14.06 6.75
N PHE A 52 -6.95 -14.33 5.53
CA PHE A 52 -7.68 -15.16 4.56
C PHE A 52 -7.08 -16.55 4.38
N GLY A 53 -5.91 -16.83 4.96
CA GLY A 53 -5.27 -18.14 4.90
C GLY A 53 -4.87 -18.56 3.47
N GLU A 54 -4.71 -17.60 2.55
CA GLU A 54 -4.40 -17.91 1.15
C GLU A 54 -3.08 -18.67 1.04
N THR A 55 -3.06 -19.74 0.23
CA THR A 55 -1.82 -20.48 -0.05
C THR A 55 -0.81 -19.56 -0.72
N ILE A 56 0.33 -19.33 -0.06
CA ILE A 56 1.41 -18.54 -0.59
C ILE A 56 2.05 -19.28 -1.77
N ASN A 57 1.97 -18.67 -2.95
CA ASN A 57 2.68 -19.13 -4.12
C ASN A 57 4.14 -18.64 -4.08
N LEU A 58 5.09 -19.50 -4.43
CA LEU A 58 6.52 -19.17 -4.52
C LEU A 58 6.79 -17.93 -5.40
N PHE A 59 6.04 -17.75 -6.49
CA PHE A 59 6.15 -16.56 -7.34
C PHE A 59 5.72 -15.27 -6.64
N ARG A 60 4.74 -15.33 -5.71
CA ARG A 60 4.33 -14.16 -4.90
C ARG A 60 5.44 -13.77 -3.91
N CYS A 61 6.10 -14.75 -3.29
CA CYS A 61 7.27 -14.49 -2.43
C CYS A 61 8.43 -13.85 -3.21
N LEU A 62 8.72 -14.33 -4.43
CA LEU A 62 9.77 -13.74 -5.27
C LEU A 62 9.44 -12.29 -5.66
N GLY A 63 8.19 -12.01 -6.02
CA GLY A 63 7.73 -10.64 -6.28
C GLY A 63 7.85 -9.74 -5.05
N LEU A 64 7.49 -10.25 -3.87
CA LEU A 64 7.65 -9.55 -2.60
C LEU A 64 9.11 -9.19 -2.33
N ALA A 65 10.02 -10.15 -2.51
CA ALA A 65 11.46 -9.94 -2.32
C ALA A 65 12.01 -8.87 -3.28
N LEU A 66 11.58 -8.88 -4.55
CA LEU A 66 11.94 -7.86 -5.54
C LEU A 66 11.46 -6.46 -5.12
N ILE A 67 10.22 -6.33 -4.64
CA ILE A 67 9.69 -5.06 -4.14
C ILE A 67 10.53 -4.56 -2.96
N VAL A 68 10.80 -5.41 -1.97
CA VAL A 68 11.59 -5.04 -0.79
C VAL A 68 13.01 -4.63 -1.18
N CYS A 69 13.67 -5.37 -2.08
CA CYS A 69 14.98 -4.99 -2.60
C CYS A 69 14.95 -3.63 -3.32
N GLY A 70 13.95 -3.37 -4.15
CA GLY A 70 13.79 -2.09 -4.83
C GLY A 70 13.61 -0.92 -3.85
N VAL A 71 12.77 -1.10 -2.82
CA VAL A 71 12.58 -0.11 -1.74
C VAL A 71 13.89 0.13 -0.99
N PHE A 72 14.65 -0.92 -0.69
CA PHE A 72 15.93 -0.82 0.01
C PHE A 72 16.95 0.02 -0.77
N PHE A 73 17.10 -0.21 -2.08
CA PHE A 73 18.00 0.58 -2.91
C PHE A 73 17.61 2.06 -2.97
N ILE A 74 16.31 2.37 -3.09
CA ILE A 74 15.82 3.75 -3.13
C ILE A 74 15.95 4.43 -1.76
N SER A 75 15.85 3.68 -0.66
CA SER A 75 16.12 4.25 0.67
C SER A 75 17.59 4.61 0.89
N LEU A 76 18.49 4.06 0.06
CA LEU A 76 19.93 4.28 0.14
C LEU A 76 20.42 5.45 -0.72
N SER A 77 19.60 5.94 -1.66
CA SER A 77 19.90 7.07 -2.56
C SER A 77 19.45 8.40 -1.95
#